data_AF-A0A2T2V8Z4-F1
#
_entry.id   AF-A0A2T2V8Z4-F1
#
_cell.length_a   1.000
_cell.length_b   1.000
_cell.length_c   1.000
_cell.angle_alpha   90.00
_cell.angle_beta   90.00
_cell.angle_gamma   90.00
#
_symmetry.space_group_name_H-M   'P 1'
#
loop_
_entity.id
_entity.type
_entity.pdbx_description
1 polymer ?
#
loop_
_entity_poly.entity_id
_entity_poly.type
_entity_poly.pdbx_seq_one_letter_code
_entity_poly.pdbx_strand_id
1 'polypeptide(L)' 'MNGEPVAEVHLKLSPRAANLLKEEFPAATAIWRGEVKGFEGVGRFVLGFPGEVEALAPQRLIDYLHEKRSLAARLKEG' A
#
# COMPACT_ATOMS: atom_id res chain seq x y z
N MET A 1 2.54 -5.95 26.01
CA MET A 1 3.00 -5.52 24.67
C MET A 1 1.85 -5.73 23.70
N ASN A 2 1.07 -4.69 23.38
CA ASN A 2 0.06 -4.80 22.35
C ASN A 2 0.73 -4.45 21.02
N GLY A 3 1.12 -5.48 20.26
CA GLY A 3 1.54 -5.30 18.87
C GLY A 3 0.36 -4.76 18.06
N GLU A 4 0.65 -3.90 17.09
CA GLU A 4 -0.39 -3.42 16.17
C GLU A 4 -1.13 -4.60 15.53
N PRO A 5 -2.47 -4.52 15.41
CA PRO A 5 -3.26 -5.63 14.92
C PRO A 5 -2.93 -5.92 13.47
N VAL A 6 -2.50 -7.16 13.22
CA VAL A 6 -2.20 -7.67 11.88
C VAL A 6 -3.37 -7.40 10.94
N ALA A 7 -3.07 -6.81 9.79
CA ALA A 7 -4.04 -6.48 8.75
C ALA A 7 -3.80 -7.36 7.53
N GLU A 8 -4.82 -8.08 7.07
CA GLU A 8 -4.81 -8.60 5.71
C GLU A 8 -5.09 -7.44 4.75
N VAL A 9 -4.16 -7.17 3.83
CA VAL A 9 -4.25 -6.11 2.83
C VAL A 9 -4.38 -6.70 1.44
N HIS A 10 -5.20 -6.07 0.61
CA HIS A 10 -5.41 -6.47 -0.78
C HIS A 10 -5.03 -5.31 -1.68
N LEU A 11 -4.13 -5.58 -2.62
CA LEU A 11 -3.64 -4.61 -3.59
C LEU A 11 -3.95 -5.10 -5.01
N LYS A 12 -4.35 -4.17 -5.86
CA LYS A 12 -4.36 -4.35 -7.31
C LYS A 12 -3.12 -3.69 -7.89
N LEU A 13 -2.39 -4.44 -8.70
CA LEU A 13 -1.11 -4.07 -9.27
C LEU A 13 -1.23 -3.98 -10.78
N SER A 14 -0.59 -2.97 -11.37
CA SER A 14 -0.26 -3.00 -12.79
C SER A 14 0.78 -4.11 -13.07
N PRO A 15 1.01 -4.48 -14.34
CA PRO A 15 2.09 -5.41 -14.69
C PRO A 15 3.47 -4.95 -14.20
N ARG A 16 3.72 -3.64 -14.23
CA ARG A 16 4.98 -3.05 -13.75
C ARG A 16 5.12 -3.20 -12.25
N ALA A 17 4.11 -2.81 -11.47
CA ALA A 17 4.13 -2.93 -10.01
C ALA A 17 4.19 -4.40 -9.56
N ALA A 18 3.49 -5.30 -10.25
CA ALA A 18 3.55 -6.73 -9.97
C ALA A 18 4.96 -7.30 -10.19
N ASN A 19 5.64 -6.90 -11.28
CA ASN A 19 7.00 -7.37 -11.54
C ASN A 19 8.01 -6.85 -10.52
N LEU A 20 7.87 -5.61 -10.06
CA LEU A 20 8.70 -5.09 -8.99
C LEU A 20 8.47 -5.86 -7.68
N LEU A 21 7.20 -6.11 -7.33
CA LEU A 21 6.86 -6.82 -6.10
C LEU A 21 7.38 -8.27 -6.11
N LYS A 22 7.56 -8.89 -7.29
CA LYS A 22 8.13 -10.23 -7.43
C LYS A 22 9.58 -10.35 -6.97
N GLU A 23 10.32 -9.24 -6.87
CA GLU A 23 11.69 -9.26 -6.33
C GLU A 23 11.70 -9.73 -4.87
N GLU A 24 10.69 -9.35 -4.09
CA GLU A 24 10.50 -9.79 -2.70
C GLU A 24 9.51 -10.95 -2.56
N PHE A 25 8.48 -10.97 -3.40
CA PHE A 25 7.37 -11.93 -3.36
C PHE A 25 7.18 -12.61 -4.72
N PRO A 26 7.95 -13.66 -5.07
CA PRO A 26 7.94 -14.26 -6.40
C PRO A 26 6.56 -14.71 -6.93
N ALA A 27 5.62 -14.99 -6.02
CA ALA A 27 4.24 -15.38 -6.34
C ALA A 27 3.29 -14.19 -6.60
N ALA A 28 3.77 -12.94 -6.54
CA ALA A 28 2.93 -11.76 -6.76
C ALA A 28 2.34 -11.76 -8.17
N THR A 29 1.04 -11.45 -8.24
CA THR A 29 0.28 -11.34 -9.50
C THR A 29 -0.45 -9.99 -9.55
N ALA A 30 -1.38 -9.81 -10.49
CA ALA A 30 -2.18 -8.59 -10.59
C ALA A 30 -2.99 -8.27 -9.33
N ILE A 31 -3.33 -9.28 -8.52
CA ILE A 31 -3.91 -9.11 -7.19
C ILE A 31 -2.95 -9.69 -6.17
N TRP A 32 -2.53 -8.87 -5.21
CA TRP A 32 -1.69 -9.31 -4.11
C TRP A 32 -2.45 -9.24 -2.79
N ARG A 33 -2.26 -10.28 -1.96
CA ARG A 33 -2.80 -10.36 -0.60
C ARG A 33 -1.67 -10.67 0.35
N GLY A 34 -1.63 -9.99 1.48
CA GLY A 34 -0.63 -10.25 2.49
C GLY A 34 -1.01 -9.67 3.84
N GLU A 35 -0.35 -10.17 4.87
CA GLU A 35 -0.52 -9.70 6.23
C GLU A 35 0.56 -8.67 6.57
N VAL A 36 0.15 -7.53 7.15
CA VAL A 36 1.07 -6.49 7.59
C VAL A 36 0.80 -6.11 9.04
N LYS A 37 1.87 -5.79 9.79
CA LYS A 37 1.77 -5.31 11.17
C LYS A 37 1.50 -3.80 11.27
N GLY A 38 1.47 -3.08 10.16
CA GLY A 38 1.27 -1.63 10.09
C GLY A 38 1.20 -1.18 8.63
N PHE A 39 0.77 0.07 8.38
CA PHE A 39 0.56 0.59 7.02
C PHE A 39 1.73 1.40 6.46
N GLU A 40 2.80 1.58 7.21
CA GLU A 40 3.96 2.38 6.80
C GLU A 40 4.66 1.77 5.59
N GLY A 41 4.95 0.46 5.65
CA GLY A 41 5.64 -0.26 4.57
C GLY A 41 4.80 -0.33 3.30
N VAL A 42 3.60 -0.92 3.41
CA VAL A 42 2.65 -1.02 2.29
C VAL A 42 2.24 0.35 1.78
N GLY A 43 2.09 1.34 2.66
CA GLY A 43 1.73 2.70 2.29
C GLY A 43 2.81 3.39 1.47
N ARG A 44 4.09 3.24 1.83
CA ARG A 44 5.20 3.74 1.01
C ARG A 44 5.21 3.13 -0.37
N PHE A 45 4.94 1.83 -0.47
CA PHE A 45 4.83 1.14 -1.74
C PHE A 45 3.69 1.73 -2.59
N VAL A 46 2.47 1.80 -2.06
CA VAL A 46 1.31 2.33 -2.80
C VAL A 46 1.51 3.80 -3.22
N LEU A 47 2.03 4.64 -2.31
CA LEU A 47 2.25 6.07 -2.59
C LEU A 47 3.46 6.32 -3.50
N GLY A 48 4.45 5.43 -3.50
CA GLY A 48 5.65 5.49 -4.34
C GLY A 48 5.40 5.13 -5.80
N PHE A 49 4.28 4.45 -6.09
CA PHE A 49 3.87 4.08 -7.45
C PHE A 49 2.46 4.60 -7.80
N PRO A 50 2.27 5.94 -7.92
CA PRO A 50 0.97 6.52 -8.22
C PRO A 50 0.38 5.99 -9.53
N GLY A 51 -0.86 5.49 -9.47
CA GLY A 51 -1.58 4.95 -10.63
C GLY A 51 -1.20 3.50 -11.01
N GLU A 52 -0.16 2.94 -10.39
CA GLU A 52 0.31 1.58 -10.65
C GLU A 52 -0.14 0.59 -9.56
N VAL A 53 -0.46 1.10 -8.37
CA VAL A 53 -0.91 0.32 -7.20
C VAL A 53 -2.18 0.94 -6.63
N GLU A 54 -3.20 0.12 -6.44
CA GLU A 54 -4.50 0.49 -5.88
C GLU A 54 -4.80 -0.38 -4.65
N ALA A 55 -5.11 0.24 -3.51
CA ALA A 55 -5.53 -0.47 -2.31
C ALA A 55 -7.02 -0.81 -2.38
N LEU A 56 -7.36 -2.09 -2.30
CA LEU A 56 -8.74 -2.58 -2.33
C LEU A 56 -9.29 -2.87 -0.93
N ALA A 57 -8.42 -3.33 -0.02
CA ALA A 57 -8.77 -3.65 1.36
C ALA A 57 -7.53 -3.59 2.26
N PRO A 58 -7.70 -3.41 3.58
CA PRO A 58 -8.93 -3.05 4.26
C PRO A 58 -9.24 -1.56 4.13
N GLN A 59 -10.46 -1.13 4.49
CA GLN A 59 -10.85 0.29 4.44
C GLN A 59 -9.87 1.20 5.22
N ARG A 60 -9.39 0.76 6.38
CA ARG A 60 -8.40 1.50 7.17
C ARG A 60 -7.07 1.77 6.43
N LEU A 61 -6.66 0.93 5.48
CA LEU A 61 -5.49 1.19 4.64
C LEU A 61 -5.80 2.29 3.62
N ILE A 62 -6.99 2.24 3.02
CA ILE A 62 -7.47 3.26 2.08
C ILE A 62 -7.51 4.62 2.77
N ASP A 63 -8.12 4.68 3.96
CA ASP A 63 -8.20 5.91 4.77
C ASP A 63 -6.81 6.45 5.11
N TYR A 64 -5.90 5.57 5.54
CA TYR A 64 -4.50 5.92 5.81
C TYR A 64 -3.82 6.54 4.58
N LEU A 65 -4.00 5.97 3.39
CA LEU A 65 -3.42 6.48 2.15
C LEU A 65 -3.99 7.85 1.76
N HIS A 66 -5.28 8.07 1.96
CA HIS A 66 -5.93 9.36 1.74
C HIS A 66 -5.38 10.44 2.67
N GLU A 67 -5.22 10.14 3.95
CA GLU A 67 -4.62 11.05 4.93
C GLU A 67 -3.20 11.45 4.49
N LYS A 68 -2.34 10.48 4.18
CA LYS A 68 -0.96 10.75 3.74
C LYS A 68 -0.89 11.59 2.47
N ARG A 69 -1.77 11.36 1.49
CA ARG A 69 -1.83 12.15 0.26
C ARG A 69 -2.24 13.59 0.54
N SER A 70 -3.22 13.80 1.42
CA SER A 70 -3.67 15.13 1.82
C SER A 70 -2.58 15.93 2.53
N LEU A 71 -1.82 15.30 3.44
CA LEU A 71 -0.69 15.91 4.13
C LEU A 71 0.42 16.30 3.15
N ALA A 72 0.76 15.41 2.23
CA ALA A 72 1.77 15.68 1.20
C ALA A 72 1.37 16.83 0.26
N ALA A 73 0.08 17.00 -0.03
CA ALA A 73 -0.42 18.14 -0.80
C ALA A 73 -0.25 19.45 -0.02
N ARG A 74 -0.69 19.47 1.24
CA ARG A 74 -0.61 20.67 2.10
C ARG A 74 0.81 21.16 2.35
N LEU A 75 1.79 20.25 2.42
CA LEU A 75 3.21 20.61 2.57
C LEU A 75 3.85 21.18 1.30
N LYS A 76 3.22 21.02 0.13
CA LYS A 76 3.71 21.59 -1.14
C LYS A 76 3.18 23.00 -1.40
N GLU A 77 2.18 23.44 -0.64
CA GLU A 77 1.47 24.72 -0.83
C GLU A 77 1.88 25.81 0.19
N GLY A 78 2.74 25.48 1.16
CA GLY A 78 3.29 26.41 2.16
C GLY A 78 4.79 26.58 2.00
#